data_AF-A0AAW4IFB1-F1
#
_entry.id   AF-A0AAW4IFB1-F1
#
_cell.length_a   1.000
_cell.length_b   1.000
_cell.length_c   1.000
_cell.angle_alpha   90.00
_cell.angle_beta   90.00
_cell.angle_gamma   90.00
#
_symmetry.space_group_name_H-M   'P 1'
#
loop_
_entity.id
_entity.type
_entity.pdbx_description
1 polymer ?
#
loop_
_entity_poly.entity_id
_entity_poly.type
_entity_poly.pdbx_seq_one_letter_code
_entity_poly.pdbx_strand_id
1 'polypeptide(L)'
;MDTPTTPANHPLYHGTRDAAARAILHEGFRRSRSRSYTGTGICLSESLTVAYEYGMYETGGCILEARLSPTARWTDQFDDKTDGKDAWDDFFIRSGMDAIRAFGGNVWVVWAPDVLASLRRLSHREAIQRLCTEFDEDGPACGYNALVSDYASIWWKQEASDPNLTRFPDHHRQLVARLKRFMGRAHSMNA
;
A
#
# COMPACT_ATOMS: atom_id res chain seq x y z
N MET A 1 -27.80 -9.24 6.82
CA MET A 1 -26.87 -8.37 7.54
C MET A 1 -25.56 -9.11 7.59
N ASP A 2 -24.69 -8.82 6.63
CA ASP A 2 -23.40 -9.49 6.53
C ASP A 2 -22.51 -8.96 7.65
N THR A 3 -22.14 -9.84 8.57
CA THR A 3 -21.12 -9.55 9.57
C THR A 3 -19.85 -9.24 8.80
N PRO A 4 -19.21 -8.06 8.97
CA PRO A 4 -18.01 -7.74 8.20
C PRO A 4 -16.98 -8.83 8.48
N THR A 5 -16.60 -9.56 7.43
CA THR A 5 -15.58 -10.60 7.48
C THR A 5 -14.36 -9.99 8.13
N THR A 6 -13.92 -10.58 9.25
CA THR A 6 -12.89 -9.99 10.10
C THR A 6 -11.65 -9.65 9.26
N PRO A 7 -11.27 -8.37 9.12
CA PRO A 7 -10.11 -7.94 8.33
C PRO A 7 -8.78 -8.47 8.86
N ALA A 8 -8.78 -9.07 10.06
CA ALA A 8 -7.60 -9.65 10.72
C ALA A 8 -6.81 -10.64 9.85
N ASN A 9 -7.42 -11.22 8.81
CA ASN A 9 -6.75 -12.14 7.90
C ASN A 9 -6.27 -11.54 6.57
N HIS A 10 -6.52 -10.26 6.29
CA HIS A 10 -6.02 -9.62 5.08
C HIS A 10 -4.65 -8.97 5.32
N PRO A 11 -3.68 -9.12 4.39
CA PRO A 11 -2.42 -8.39 4.48
C PRO A 11 -2.67 -6.89 4.32
N LEU A 12 -1.98 -6.11 5.15
CA LEU A 12 -1.87 -4.67 5.05
C LEU A 12 -0.46 -4.30 4.61
N TYR A 13 -0.34 -3.30 3.75
CA TYR A 13 0.91 -2.92 3.12
C TYR A 13 1.34 -1.52 3.54
N HIS A 14 2.63 -1.38 3.84
CA HIS A 14 3.25 -0.10 4.18
C HIS A 14 4.47 0.14 3.28
N GLY A 15 4.33 1.06 2.34
CA GLY A 15 5.43 1.53 1.50
C GLY A 15 6.35 2.48 2.28
N THR A 16 7.65 2.22 2.29
CA THR A 16 8.62 3.06 3.01
C THR A 16 10.03 2.97 2.43
N ARG A 17 10.92 3.84 2.89
CA ARG A 17 12.35 3.79 2.54
C ARG A 17 13.05 2.65 3.26
N ASP A 18 14.08 2.09 2.64
CA ASP A 18 14.80 0.91 3.13
C ASP A 18 15.42 1.09 4.53
N ALA A 19 15.91 2.29 4.87
CA ALA A 19 16.39 2.58 6.22
C ALA A 19 15.27 2.51 7.27
N ALA A 20 14.08 3.05 6.97
CA ALA A 20 12.93 2.98 7.87
C ALA A 20 12.41 1.54 7.97
N ALA A 21 12.37 0.81 6.84
CA ALA A 21 11.97 -0.59 6.83
C ALA A 21 12.83 -1.46 7.75
N ARG A 22 14.15 -1.29 7.73
CA ARG A 22 15.06 -2.00 8.64
C ARG A 22 14.74 -1.71 10.11
N ALA A 23 14.53 -0.44 10.46
CA ALA A 23 14.18 -0.06 11.81
C ALA A 23 12.84 -0.68 12.24
N ILE A 24 11.83 -0.63 11.37
CA ILE A 24 10.50 -1.20 11.66
C ILE A 24 10.56 -2.73 11.80
N LEU A 25 11.34 -3.42 10.97
CA LEU A 25 11.51 -4.88 11.07
C LEU A 25 12.23 -5.31 12.36
N HIS A 26 13.14 -4.47 12.87
CA HIS A 26 13.90 -4.76 14.07
C HIS A 26 13.16 -4.37 15.35
N GLU A 27 12.49 -3.21 15.34
CA GLU A 27 11.95 -2.55 16.54
C GLU A 27 10.42 -2.52 16.58
N GLY A 28 9.76 -2.99 15.52
CA GLY A 28 8.33 -2.82 15.30
C GLY A 28 7.98 -1.44 14.76
N PHE A 29 6.71 -1.27 14.37
CA PHE A 29 6.21 0.05 14.01
C PHE A 29 6.18 0.98 15.22
N ARG A 30 6.34 2.28 14.94
CA ARG A 30 6.19 3.34 15.92
C ARG A 30 5.34 4.44 15.34
N ARG A 31 4.45 5.00 16.17
CA ARG A 31 3.71 6.20 15.82
C ARG A 31 4.66 7.35 15.52
N SER A 32 4.26 8.19 14.57
CA SER A 32 5.03 9.36 14.21
C SER A 32 5.05 10.36 15.37
N ARG A 33 6.18 11.04 15.59
CA ARG A 33 6.25 12.18 16.52
C ARG A 33 5.63 13.44 15.92
N SER A 34 5.57 13.50 14.59
CA SER A 34 4.99 14.61 13.82
C SER A 34 3.62 14.20 13.29
N ARG A 35 2.68 15.14 13.29
CA ARG A 35 1.32 14.89 12.82
C ARG A 35 1.26 14.87 11.29
N SER A 36 0.45 13.95 10.77
CA SER A 36 -0.01 13.91 9.39
C SER A 36 -1.52 14.22 9.34
N TYR A 37 -2.16 14.04 8.18
CA TYR A 37 -3.61 14.21 8.05
C TYR A 37 -4.42 13.12 8.79
N THR A 38 -3.79 12.02 9.22
CA THR A 38 -4.35 10.98 10.09
C THR A 38 -3.80 11.04 11.52
N GLY A 39 -3.34 12.22 11.94
CA GLY A 39 -2.72 12.42 13.24
C GLY A 39 -1.36 11.72 13.32
N THR A 40 -1.10 11.05 14.45
CA THR A 40 0.16 10.31 14.70
C THR A 40 0.08 8.81 14.41
N GLY A 41 -1.07 8.32 13.93
CA GLY A 41 -1.30 6.93 13.59
C GLY A 41 -0.36 6.39 12.50
N ILE A 42 -0.17 5.07 12.49
CA ILE A 42 0.58 4.36 11.47
C ILE A 42 -0.37 4.04 10.32
N CYS A 43 -0.06 4.51 9.12
CA CYS A 43 -0.87 4.24 7.94
C CYS A 43 -0.39 2.98 7.19
N LEU A 44 -1.31 2.06 6.96
CA LEU A 44 -1.15 0.93 6.05
C LEU A 44 -2.29 0.93 5.03
N SER A 45 -2.13 0.22 3.92
CA SER A 45 -3.15 0.09 2.89
C SER A 45 -3.53 -1.36 2.64
N GLU A 46 -4.78 -1.63 2.31
CA GLU A 46 -5.18 -2.93 1.75
C GLU A 46 -4.71 -3.10 0.29
N SER A 47 -4.47 -1.98 -0.39
CA SER A 47 -4.04 -1.94 -1.79
C SER A 47 -2.51 -2.01 -1.87
N LEU A 48 -2.02 -3.03 -2.57
CA LEU A 48 -0.59 -3.14 -2.87
C LEU A 48 -0.16 -2.04 -3.84
N THR A 49 -1.00 -1.70 -4.82
CA THR A 49 -0.75 -0.63 -5.80
C THR A 49 -0.51 0.71 -5.12
N VAL A 50 -1.33 1.08 -4.14
CA VAL A 50 -1.10 2.29 -3.31
C VAL A 50 0.20 2.18 -2.52
N ALA A 51 0.43 1.06 -1.83
CA ALA A 51 1.65 0.89 -1.03
C ALA A 51 2.93 0.88 -1.89
N TYR A 52 2.86 0.44 -3.15
CA TYR A 52 3.98 0.42 -4.07
C TYR A 52 4.47 1.82 -4.44
N GLU A 53 3.53 2.75 -4.64
CA GLU A 53 3.84 4.15 -4.90
C GLU A 53 4.68 4.77 -3.76
N TYR A 54 4.23 4.58 -2.51
CA TYR A 54 4.97 5.03 -1.32
C TYR A 54 6.20 4.18 -1.01
N GLY A 55 6.23 2.95 -1.52
CA GLY A 55 7.32 1.99 -1.36
C GLY A 55 8.60 2.41 -2.06
N MET A 56 8.52 3.31 -3.04
CA MET A 56 9.69 3.89 -3.72
C MET A 56 10.75 2.85 -4.16
N TYR A 57 10.33 1.64 -4.54
CA TYR A 57 11.25 0.53 -4.88
C TYR A 57 12.32 0.95 -5.90
N GLU A 58 11.92 1.78 -6.86
CA GLU A 58 12.76 2.28 -7.95
C GLU A 58 13.92 3.15 -7.48
N THR A 59 13.86 3.65 -6.25
CA THR A 59 14.89 4.49 -5.64
C THR A 59 15.43 3.91 -4.33
N GLY A 60 15.23 2.60 -4.13
CA GLY A 60 15.78 1.87 -2.99
C GLY A 60 14.88 1.84 -1.75
N GLY A 61 13.57 2.00 -1.89
CA GLY A 61 12.61 1.69 -0.83
C GLY A 61 12.12 0.24 -0.85
N CYS A 62 11.06 -0.05 -0.10
CA CYS A 62 10.34 -1.31 -0.15
C CYS A 62 8.92 -1.22 0.41
N ILE A 63 8.19 -2.33 0.31
CA ILE A 63 6.90 -2.54 0.97
C ILE A 63 7.09 -3.52 2.12
N LEU A 64 6.53 -3.18 3.27
CA LEU A 64 6.31 -4.09 4.37
C LEU A 64 4.88 -4.63 4.29
N GLU A 65 4.73 -5.94 4.46
CA GLU A 65 3.45 -6.60 4.67
C GLU A 65 3.28 -6.87 6.17
N ALA A 66 2.15 -6.46 6.71
CA ALA A 66 1.73 -6.67 8.08
C ALA A 66 0.33 -7.27 8.13
N ARG A 67 -0.09 -7.80 9.27
CA ARG A 67 -1.47 -8.23 9.53
C ARG A 67 -1.94 -7.64 10.85
N LEU A 68 -3.24 -7.47 11.03
CA LEU A 68 -3.77 -7.14 12.34
C LEU A 68 -3.89 -8.41 13.19
N SER A 69 -3.61 -8.29 14.48
CA SER A 69 -3.93 -9.33 15.45
C SER A 69 -5.43 -9.63 15.39
N PRO A 70 -5.84 -10.91 15.47
CA PRO A 70 -7.26 -11.27 15.61
C PRO A 70 -7.94 -10.63 16.84
N THR A 71 -7.15 -10.19 17.83
CA THR A 71 -7.64 -9.51 19.03
C THR A 71 -7.67 -7.99 18.91
N ALA A 72 -7.24 -7.43 17.78
CA ALA A 72 -7.25 -5.99 17.55
C ALA A 72 -8.69 -5.45 17.54
N ARG A 73 -8.95 -4.41 18.32
CA ARG A 73 -10.21 -3.67 18.28
C ARG A 73 -10.12 -2.65 17.17
N TRP A 74 -11.01 -2.75 16.18
CA TRP A 74 -11.02 -1.82 15.07
C TRP A 74 -12.43 -1.42 14.70
N THR A 75 -12.54 -0.32 13.96
CA THR A 75 -13.81 0.20 13.44
C THR A 75 -13.62 0.82 12.06
N ASP A 76 -14.68 0.86 11.27
CA ASP A 76 -14.79 1.68 10.05
C ASP A 76 -15.59 2.96 10.28
N GLN A 77 -16.00 3.21 11.54
CA GLN A 77 -16.76 4.37 11.94
C GLN A 77 -15.83 5.44 12.51
N PHE A 78 -15.57 6.47 11.71
CA PHE A 78 -14.88 7.68 12.13
C PHE A 78 -15.71 8.89 11.70
N ASP A 79 -16.27 9.62 12.66
CA ASP A 79 -17.03 10.85 12.39
C ASP A 79 -16.05 12.03 12.36
N ASP A 80 -15.69 12.45 11.16
CA ASP A 80 -14.72 13.53 10.87
C ASP A 80 -15.24 14.92 11.25
N LYS A 81 -16.44 15.03 11.83
CA LYS A 81 -17.06 16.31 12.24
C LYS A 81 -16.32 17.05 13.35
N THR A 82 -15.35 16.42 14.00
CA THR A 82 -14.40 17.14 14.86
C THR A 82 -13.39 17.87 13.98
N ASP A 83 -13.70 19.11 13.61
CA ASP A 83 -12.76 20.03 12.96
C ASP A 83 -11.59 20.33 13.92
N GLY A 84 -10.53 19.54 13.82
CA GLY A 84 -9.36 19.69 14.67
C GLY A 84 -8.17 18.89 14.16
N LYS A 85 -6.98 19.49 14.20
CA LYS A 85 -5.71 18.83 13.86
C LYS A 85 -5.41 17.60 14.72
N ASP A 86 -6.18 17.38 15.79
CA ASP A 86 -6.06 16.32 16.78
C ASP A 86 -7.23 15.32 16.74
N ALA A 87 -8.17 15.44 15.79
CA ALA A 87 -9.37 14.61 15.73
C ALA A 87 -9.10 13.10 15.73
N TRP A 88 -8.06 12.66 14.99
CA TRP A 88 -7.65 11.27 14.93
C TRP A 88 -7.10 10.77 16.27
N ASP A 89 -6.10 11.46 16.82
CA ASP A 89 -5.47 11.10 18.09
C ASP A 89 -6.50 11.11 19.23
N ASP A 90 -7.35 12.14 19.29
CA ASP A 90 -8.42 12.26 20.27
C ASP A 90 -9.46 11.15 20.13
N PHE A 91 -9.82 10.76 18.90
CA PHE A 91 -10.71 9.63 18.68
C PHE A 91 -10.12 8.35 19.26
N PHE A 92 -8.86 8.04 18.99
CA PHE A 92 -8.23 6.83 19.50
C PHE A 92 -8.16 6.84 21.03
N ILE A 93 -7.83 7.98 21.63
CA ILE A 93 -7.79 8.15 23.10
C ILE A 93 -9.17 7.92 23.71
N ARG A 94 -10.24 8.49 23.12
CA ARG A 94 -11.60 8.39 23.67
C ARG A 94 -12.25 7.02 23.43
N SER A 95 -12.08 6.47 22.24
CA SER A 95 -12.72 5.21 21.82
C SER A 95 -12.02 3.98 22.37
N GLY A 96 -10.72 4.09 22.63
CA GLY A 96 -9.87 2.94 22.95
C GLY A 96 -9.73 1.96 21.78
N MET A 97 -10.03 2.35 20.54
CA MET A 97 -9.79 1.52 19.36
C MET A 97 -8.30 1.39 19.08
N ASP A 98 -7.89 0.25 18.54
CA ASP A 98 -6.50 -0.04 18.19
C ASP A 98 -6.20 0.35 16.73
N ALA A 99 -7.22 0.31 15.86
CA ALA A 99 -7.12 0.71 14.46
C ALA A 99 -8.46 1.23 13.90
N ILE A 100 -8.39 2.01 12.82
CA ILE A 100 -9.53 2.46 12.02
C ILE A 100 -9.31 2.09 10.56
N ARG A 101 -10.31 1.50 9.93
CA ARG A 101 -10.38 1.34 8.49
C ARG A 101 -11.12 2.54 7.88
N ALA A 102 -10.40 3.39 7.17
CA ALA A 102 -10.89 4.67 6.68
C ALA A 102 -10.75 4.81 5.15
N PHE A 103 -11.12 5.98 4.63
CA PHE A 103 -10.94 6.35 3.21
C PHE A 103 -11.55 5.33 2.24
N GLY A 104 -12.82 4.95 2.47
CA GLY A 104 -13.54 4.00 1.63
C GLY A 104 -13.08 2.53 1.78
N GLY A 105 -12.32 2.21 2.83
CA GLY A 105 -11.86 0.85 3.11
C GLY A 105 -10.37 0.62 2.80
N ASN A 106 -9.72 1.53 2.10
CA ASN A 106 -8.40 1.29 1.51
C ASN A 106 -7.23 1.60 2.45
N VAL A 107 -7.45 2.39 3.51
CA VAL A 107 -6.40 2.85 4.41
C VAL A 107 -6.74 2.45 5.83
N TRP A 108 -5.78 1.83 6.50
CA TRP A 108 -5.81 1.51 7.91
C TRP A 108 -4.94 2.49 8.67
N VAL A 109 -5.54 3.20 9.63
CA VAL A 109 -4.84 4.02 10.60
C VAL A 109 -4.73 3.22 11.89
N VAL A 110 -3.52 2.77 12.22
CA VAL A 110 -3.25 1.95 13.40
C VAL A 110 -2.64 2.80 14.50
N TRP A 111 -3.26 2.74 15.67
CA TRP A 111 -2.86 3.51 16.85
C TRP A 111 -1.96 2.73 17.80
N ALA A 112 -2.30 1.46 18.03
CA ALA A 112 -1.56 0.55 18.90
C ALA A 112 -0.62 -0.33 18.03
N PRO A 113 0.70 -0.07 18.00
CA PRO A 113 1.60 -0.76 17.06
C PRO A 113 1.74 -2.25 17.34
N ASP A 114 1.52 -2.67 18.59
CA ASP A 114 1.54 -4.04 19.07
C ASP A 114 0.42 -4.90 18.49
N VAL A 115 -0.65 -4.29 17.95
CA VAL A 115 -1.68 -5.05 17.23
C VAL A 115 -1.30 -5.40 15.79
N LEU A 116 -0.17 -4.91 15.26
CA LEU A 116 0.35 -5.34 13.96
C LEU A 116 1.10 -6.67 14.12
N ALA A 117 0.35 -7.76 14.00
CA ALA A 117 0.87 -9.12 14.01
C ALA A 117 1.55 -9.47 12.69
N SER A 118 2.65 -10.25 12.75
CA SER A 118 3.43 -10.72 11.61
C SER A 118 3.90 -9.61 10.65
N LEU A 119 5.18 -9.31 10.69
CA LEU A 119 5.78 -8.28 9.85
C LEU A 119 6.84 -8.90 8.94
N ARG A 120 6.75 -8.63 7.64
CA ARG A 120 7.81 -9.03 6.69
C ARG A 120 7.99 -8.00 5.59
N ARG A 121 9.19 -8.02 4.99
CA ARG A 121 9.49 -7.25 3.79
C ARG A 121 9.12 -8.06 2.55
N LEU A 122 8.40 -7.44 1.61
CA LEU A 122 8.26 -8.00 0.28
C LEU A 122 9.58 -7.78 -0.49
N SER A 123 10.00 -8.78 -1.25
CA SER A 123 11.00 -8.56 -2.29
C SER A 123 10.39 -7.74 -3.43
N HIS A 124 11.24 -7.04 -4.17
CA HIS A 124 10.81 -6.30 -5.36
C HIS A 124 10.18 -7.20 -6.42
N ARG A 125 10.69 -8.43 -6.55
CA ARG A 125 10.11 -9.45 -7.43
C ARG A 125 8.70 -9.82 -6.99
N GLU A 126 8.48 -10.13 -5.71
CA GLU A 126 7.14 -10.45 -5.20
C GLU A 126 6.17 -9.29 -5.41
N ALA A 127 6.60 -8.05 -5.15
CA ALA A 127 5.77 -6.87 -5.34
C ALA A 127 5.35 -6.71 -6.80
N ILE A 128 6.29 -6.79 -7.75
CA ILE A 128 5.98 -6.71 -9.19
C ILE A 128 5.09 -7.87 -9.65
N GLN A 129 5.33 -9.09 -9.17
CA GLN A 129 4.48 -10.25 -9.51
C GLN A 129 3.03 -10.05 -9.08
N ARG A 130 2.83 -9.53 -7.86
CA ARG A 130 1.49 -9.26 -7.35
C ARG A 130 0.81 -8.09 -8.04
N LEU A 131 1.56 -7.02 -8.39
CA LEU A 131 1.02 -5.94 -9.22
C LEU A 131 0.52 -6.47 -10.56
N CYS A 132 1.30 -7.32 -11.23
CA CYS A 132 0.87 -7.93 -12.49
C CYS A 132 -0.37 -8.81 -12.33
N THR A 133 -0.49 -9.55 -11.23
CA THR A 133 -1.72 -10.30 -10.91
C THR A 133 -2.92 -9.37 -10.73
N GLU A 134 -2.78 -8.28 -9.97
CA GLU A 134 -3.82 -7.27 -9.76
C GLU A 134 -4.21 -6.62 -11.11
N PHE A 135 -3.23 -6.33 -11.98
CA PHE A 135 -3.50 -5.82 -13.32
C PHE A 135 -4.34 -6.79 -14.16
N ASP A 136 -4.01 -8.09 -14.12
CA ASP A 136 -4.76 -9.13 -14.83
C ASP A 136 -6.19 -9.28 -14.31
N GLU A 137 -6.40 -9.13 -12.99
CA GLU A 137 -7.73 -9.19 -12.35
C GLU A 137 -8.61 -7.99 -12.68
N ASP A 138 -8.04 -6.78 -12.64
CA ASP A 138 -8.75 -5.52 -12.87
C ASP A 138 -8.98 -5.22 -14.36
N GLY A 139 -8.07 -5.71 -15.22
CA GLY A 139 -8.10 -5.49 -16.66
C GLY A 139 -7.58 -4.11 -17.10
N PRO A 140 -7.50 -3.88 -18.44
CA PRO A 140 -6.83 -2.73 -19.03
C PRO A 140 -7.56 -1.39 -18.87
N ALA A 141 -8.79 -1.38 -18.36
CA ALA A 141 -9.57 -0.16 -18.16
C ALA A 141 -9.41 0.42 -16.75
N CYS A 142 -8.80 -0.32 -15.83
CA CYS A 142 -8.57 0.14 -14.46
C CYS A 142 -7.48 1.21 -14.43
N GLY A 143 -7.75 2.29 -13.71
CA GLY A 143 -6.82 3.40 -13.53
C GLY A 143 -5.96 3.21 -12.28
N TYR A 144 -4.64 3.32 -12.45
CA TYR A 144 -3.68 3.33 -11.34
C TYR A 144 -2.97 4.68 -11.24
N ASN A 145 -2.40 4.95 -10.06
CA ASN A 145 -1.66 6.18 -9.81
C ASN A 145 -0.19 6.06 -10.20
N ALA A 146 0.36 7.17 -10.70
CA ALA A 146 1.79 7.41 -10.87
C ALA A 146 2.55 6.23 -11.49
N LEU A 147 3.60 5.76 -10.80
CA LEU A 147 4.49 4.70 -11.29
C LEU A 147 3.78 3.37 -11.55
N VAL A 148 2.72 3.07 -10.80
CA VAL A 148 1.93 1.84 -11.02
C VAL A 148 1.15 1.95 -12.32
N SER A 149 0.67 3.15 -12.67
CA SER A 149 0.05 3.45 -13.98
C SER A 149 1.02 3.14 -15.11
N ASP A 150 2.26 3.63 -15.01
CA ASP A 150 3.29 3.37 -16.01
C ASP A 150 3.55 1.85 -16.19
N TYR A 151 3.57 1.09 -15.09
CA TYR A 151 3.69 -0.36 -15.14
C TYR A 151 2.50 -1.05 -15.78
N ALA A 152 1.27 -0.62 -15.47
CA ALA A 152 0.04 -1.15 -16.06
C ALA A 152 -0.03 -0.85 -17.56
N SER A 153 0.35 0.36 -17.98
CA SER A 153 0.46 0.75 -19.40
C SER A 153 1.41 -0.17 -20.17
N ILE A 154 2.57 -0.50 -19.61
CA ILE A 154 3.51 -1.47 -20.23
C ILE A 154 2.92 -2.88 -20.23
N TRP A 155 2.30 -3.30 -19.13
CA TRP A 155 1.69 -4.63 -19.01
C TRP A 155 0.65 -4.88 -20.10
N TRP A 156 -0.21 -3.89 -20.34
CA TRP A 156 -1.30 -3.95 -21.33
C TRP A 156 -0.93 -3.44 -22.73
N LYS A 157 0.35 -3.14 -22.99
CA LYS A 157 0.86 -2.62 -24.28
C LYS A 157 0.17 -1.33 -24.74
N GLN A 158 -0.07 -0.43 -23.80
CA GLN A 158 -0.68 0.89 -23.98
C GLN A 158 0.35 2.02 -23.81
N GLU A 159 1.65 1.72 -24.00
CA GLU A 159 2.73 2.68 -23.73
C GLU A 159 2.67 3.91 -24.64
N ALA A 160 2.10 3.76 -25.83
CA ALA A 160 1.93 4.85 -26.80
C ALA A 160 0.94 5.93 -26.34
N SER A 161 -0.02 5.57 -25.48
CA SER A 161 -0.99 6.52 -24.89
C SER A 161 -0.53 7.09 -23.54
N ASP A 162 0.58 6.61 -23.00
CA ASP A 162 1.08 7.04 -21.70
C ASP A 162 2.05 8.22 -21.84
N PRO A 163 1.72 9.40 -21.26
CA PRO A 163 2.55 10.60 -21.42
C PRO A 163 3.91 10.49 -20.72
N ASN A 164 4.02 9.72 -19.63
CA ASN A 164 5.30 9.53 -18.94
C ASN A 164 6.20 8.63 -19.76
N LEU A 165 5.67 7.51 -20.27
CA LEU A 165 6.46 6.54 -21.03
C LEU A 165 6.94 7.09 -22.38
N THR A 166 6.12 7.93 -23.02
CA THR A 166 6.48 8.61 -24.27
C THR A 166 7.48 9.74 -24.06
N ARG A 167 7.35 10.52 -22.97
CA ARG A 167 8.23 11.65 -22.67
C ARG A 167 9.58 11.23 -22.09
N PHE A 168 9.63 10.11 -21.35
CA PHE A 168 10.83 9.65 -20.64
C PHE A 168 11.25 8.24 -21.12
N PRO A 169 11.93 8.13 -22.27
CA PRO A 169 12.26 6.83 -22.86
C PRO A 169 13.22 5.98 -22.01
N ASP A 170 14.10 6.62 -21.23
CA ASP A 170 15.01 5.93 -20.32
C ASP A 170 14.26 5.27 -19.16
N HIS A 171 13.27 5.97 -18.60
CA HIS A 171 12.36 5.45 -17.58
C HIS A 171 11.58 4.25 -18.13
N HIS A 172 10.96 4.41 -19.30
CA HIS A 172 10.26 3.31 -19.98
C HIS A 172 11.15 2.07 -20.15
N ARG A 173 12.38 2.22 -20.67
CA ARG A 173 13.32 1.08 -20.83
C ARG A 173 13.63 0.40 -19.50
N GLN A 174 13.79 1.16 -18.41
CA GLN A 174 14.06 0.60 -17.08
C GLN A 174 12.87 -0.21 -16.57
N LEU A 175 11.64 0.29 -16.70
CA LEU A 175 10.44 -0.42 -16.27
C LEU A 175 10.23 -1.71 -17.07
N VAL A 176 10.39 -1.67 -18.40
CA VAL A 176 10.32 -2.86 -19.28
C VAL A 176 11.36 -3.90 -18.89
N ALA A 177 12.62 -3.49 -18.69
CA ALA A 177 13.69 -4.39 -18.28
C ALA A 177 13.37 -5.05 -16.93
N ARG A 178 12.77 -4.29 -16.00
CA ARG A 178 12.39 -4.78 -14.68
C ARG A 178 11.23 -5.78 -14.75
N LEU A 179 10.17 -5.48 -15.49
CA LEU A 179 9.07 -6.42 -15.73
C LEU A 179 9.60 -7.73 -16.34
N LYS A 180 10.42 -7.65 -17.39
CA LYS A 180 11.03 -8.82 -18.02
C LYS A 180 11.85 -9.65 -17.02
N ARG A 181 12.66 -9.00 -16.19
CA ARG A 181 13.49 -9.66 -15.17
C ARG A 181 12.67 -10.39 -14.11
N PHE A 182 11.57 -9.79 -13.65
CA PHE A 182 10.80 -10.32 -12.51
C PHE A 182 9.66 -11.25 -12.89
N MET A 183 9.04 -11.04 -14.05
CA MET A 183 8.00 -11.91 -14.59
C MET A 183 8.57 -13.05 -15.42
N GLY A 184 9.77 -12.91 -15.99
CA GLY A 184 10.39 -13.92 -16.86
C GLY A 184 9.69 -14.10 -18.21
N ARG A 185 8.58 -13.39 -18.46
CA ARG A 185 7.81 -13.39 -19.70
C ARG A 185 7.23 -12.00 -19.95
N ALA A 186 6.96 -11.71 -21.23
CA ALA A 186 6.07 -10.61 -21.57
C ALA A 186 4.62 -11.02 -21.29
N HIS A 187 3.76 -10.05 -20.94
CA HIS A 187 2.32 -10.30 -20.87
C HIS A 187 1.79 -10.74 -22.24
N SER A 188 0.96 -11.78 -22.23
CA SER A 188 0.26 -12.27 -23.41
C SER A 188 -1.17 -11.76 -23.34
N MET A 189 -1.58 -10.99 -24.34
CA MET A 189 -2.96 -10.48 -24.46
C MET A 189 -3.94 -11.53 -24.97
N ASN A 190 -3.60 -12.82 -24.90
CA ASN A 190 -4.50 -13.87 -25.32
C ASN A 190 -5.57 -14.05 -24.22
N ALA A 191 -6.71 -13.41 -24.44
CA ALA A 191 -8.01 -13.81 -23.90
C ALA A 191 -8.43 -15.16 -24.50
#